data_AF-A0A251UDC2-F1
#
_entry.id   AF-A0A251UDC2-F1
#
_cell.length_a   1.000
_cell.length_b   1.000
_cell.length_c   1.000
_cell.angle_alpha   90.00
_cell.angle_beta   90.00
_cell.angle_gamma   90.00
#
_symmetry.space_group_name_H-M   'P 1'
#
loop_
_entity.id
_entity.type
_entity.pdbx_description
1 polymer ?
#
loop_
_entity_poly.entity_id
_entity_poly.type
_entity_poly.pdbx_seq_one_letter_code
_entity_poly.pdbx_strand_id
1 'polypeptide(L)'
;MALLDAMIRAVAGGWLNGVQGRKSATLISNVIFALGSFVMAAAPEPYMLIFDRLLVGLGVGIASVTALMYIAEAAPSEIRGGLVSTNVLMITGG
;
A
#
# COMPACT_ATOMS: atom_id res chain seq x y z
N MET A 1 -10.98 17.82 -1.36
CA MET A 1 -10.62 16.63 -0.56
C MET A 1 -9.45 15.85 -1.17
N ALA A 2 -9.53 15.34 -2.40
CA ALA A 2 -8.51 14.45 -3.02
C ALA A 2 -7.02 14.73 -2.73
N LEU A 3 -6.59 16.00 -2.77
CA LEU A 3 -5.19 16.42 -2.51
C LEU A 3 -4.80 16.30 -1.03
N LEU A 4 -5.68 16.72 -0.11
CA LEU A 4 -5.46 16.58 1.34
C LEU A 4 -5.34 15.11 1.72
N ASP A 5 -6.24 14.29 1.18
CA ASP A 5 -6.23 12.84 1.38
C ASP A 5 -4.92 12.23 0.87
N ALA A 6 -4.43 12.67 -0.30
CA ALA A 6 -3.18 12.20 -0.89
C ALA A 6 -1.95 12.60 -0.06
N MET A 7 -1.90 13.83 0.46
CA MET A 7 -0.80 14.29 1.31
C MET A 7 -0.74 13.49 2.61
N ILE A 8 -1.89 13.26 3.25
CA ILE A 8 -1.98 12.46 4.47
C ILE A 8 -1.52 11.02 4.20
N ARG A 9 -1.98 10.41 3.11
CA ARG A 9 -1.56 9.06 2.72
C ARG A 9 -0.07 8.95 2.43
N ALA A 10 0.52 9.94 1.75
CA ALA A 10 1.94 9.96 1.41
C ALA A 10 2.84 10.07 2.66
N VAL A 11 2.47 10.97 3.59
CA VAL A 11 3.23 11.17 4.84
C VAL A 11 3.14 9.94 5.73
N ALA A 12 1.94 9.43 5.97
CA ALA A 12 1.74 8.25 6.81
C ALA A 12 2.35 6.99 6.19
N GLY A 13 2.31 6.86 4.86
CA GLY A 13 2.90 5.73 4.16
C GLY A 13 4.43 5.72 4.15
N GLY A 14 5.07 6.89 4.08
CA GLY A 14 6.52 7.02 4.22
C GLY A 14 6.99 6.71 5.64
N TRP A 15 6.23 7.12 6.66
CA TRP A 15 6.58 6.88 8.06
C TRP A 15 6.44 5.41 8.45
N LEU A 16 5.37 4.72 8.01
CA LEU A 16 5.19 3.29 8.29
C LEU A 16 6.26 2.41 7.64
N ASN A 17 6.71 2.75 6.43
CA ASN A 17 7.77 2.02 5.74
C ASN A 17 9.15 2.15 6.41
N GLY A 18 9.39 3.24 7.15
CA GLY A 18 10.67 3.51 7.80
C GLY A 18 10.86 2.83 9.16
N VAL A 19 9.78 2.47 9.85
CA VAL A 19 9.83 2.04 11.26
C VAL A 19 9.69 0.53 11.44
N GLN A 20 8.97 -0.16 10.54
CA GLN A 20 8.64 -1.58 10.72
C GLN A 20 9.47 -2.48 9.78
N GLY A 21 10.09 -3.54 10.34
CA GLY A 21 10.84 -4.53 9.56
C GLY A 21 10.04 -5.05 8.35
N ARG A 22 10.72 -5.22 7.20
CA ARG A 22 10.12 -5.42 5.87
C ARG A 22 8.97 -6.44 5.80
N LYS A 23 9.05 -7.58 6.51
CA LYS A 23 7.95 -8.57 6.58
C LYS A 23 6.73 -8.08 7.36
N SER A 24 6.93 -7.37 8.47
CA SER A 24 5.86 -6.86 9.32
C SER A 24 5.13 -5.68 8.66
N ALA A 25 5.83 -4.86 7.88
CA ALA A 25 5.21 -3.76 7.14
C ALA A 25 4.18 -4.26 6.11
N THR A 26 4.49 -5.34 5.36
CA THR A 26 3.53 -5.94 4.42
C THR A 26 2.32 -6.53 5.13
N LEU A 27 2.53 -7.16 6.29
CA LEU A 27 1.45 -7.80 7.05
C LEU A 27 0.51 -6.75 7.66
N ILE A 28 1.05 -5.67 8.21
CA ILE A 28 0.26 -4.52 8.70
C ILE A 28 -0.50 -3.85 7.57
N SER A 29 0.12 -3.66 6.40
CA SER A 29 -0.54 -3.07 5.23
C SER A 29 -1.71 -3.92 4.75
N ASN A 30 -1.55 -5.25 4.73
CA ASN A 30 -2.64 -6.17 4.40
C ASN A 30 -3.78 -6.10 5.41
N VAL A 31 -3.48 -6.03 6.72
CA VAL A 31 -4.52 -5.89 7.75
C VAL A 31 -5.27 -4.58 7.61
N ILE A 32 -4.57 -3.46 7.38
CA ILE A 32 -5.18 -2.15 7.14
C ILE A 32 -6.05 -2.17 5.88
N PHE A 33 -5.57 -2.78 4.80
CA PHE A 33 -6.34 -2.91 3.56
C PHE A 33 -7.59 -3.78 3.73
N ALA A 34 -7.47 -4.91 4.43
CA ALA A 34 -8.60 -5.79 4.72
C ALA A 34 -9.64 -5.09 5.59
N LEU A 35 -9.22 -4.42 6.66
CA LEU A 35 -10.13 -3.65 7.52
C LEU A 35 -10.80 -2.51 6.74
N GLY A 36 -10.04 -1.79 5.91
CA GLY A 36 -10.58 -0.76 5.03
C GLY A 36 -11.62 -1.31 4.05
N SER A 37 -11.36 -2.45 3.38
CA SER A 37 -12.33 -3.01 2.43
C SER A 37 -13.64 -3.45 3.10
N PHE A 38 -13.57 -3.98 4.34
CA PHE A 38 -14.76 -4.29 5.13
C PHE A 38 -15.55 -3.05 5.54
N VAL A 39 -14.86 -1.98 5.93
CA VAL A 39 -15.50 -0.70 6.28
C VAL A 39 -16.12 -0.05 5.03
N MET A 40 -15.48 -0.15 3.86
CA MET A 40 -16.05 0.27 2.58
C MET A 40 -17.32 -0.53 2.24
N ALA A 41 -17.28 -1.85 2.45
CA ALA A 41 -18.42 -2.73 2.14
C ALA A 41 -19.64 -2.46 3.02
N ALA A 42 -19.41 -2.01 4.26
CA ALA A 42 -20.46 -1.67 5.21
C ALA A 42 -20.90 -0.19 5.14
N ALA A 43 -20.31 0.63 4.26
CA ALA A 43 -20.52 2.08 4.24
C ALA A 43 -21.95 2.47 3.81
N PRO A 44 -22.79 3.02 4.71
CA PRO A 44 -24.16 3.43 4.39
C PRO A 44 -24.25 4.89 3.92
N GLU A 45 -23.21 5.71 4.17
CA GLU A 45 -23.22 7.14 3.92
C GLU A 45 -22.04 7.62 3.06
N PRO A 46 -22.20 8.68 2.24
CA PRO A 46 -21.14 9.22 1.38
C PRO A 46 -19.89 9.70 2.12
N TYR A 47 -20.05 10.17 3.37
CA TYR A 47 -18.94 10.61 4.20
C TYR A 47 -18.03 9.45 4.62
N MET A 48 -18.61 8.27 4.85
CA MET A 48 -17.87 7.07 5.22
C MET A 48 -17.02 6.56 4.06
N LEU A 49 -17.52 6.67 2.81
CA LEU A 49 -16.75 6.37 1.60
C LEU A 49 -15.51 7.27 1.41
N ILE A 50 -15.61 8.55 1.79
CA ILE A 50 -14.47 9.49 1.71
C ILE A 50 -13.37 9.08 2.69
N PHE A 51 -13.77 8.75 3.93
CA PHE A 51 -12.84 8.30 4.96
C PHE A 51 -12.19 6.96 4.58
N ASP A 52 -12.98 6.03 4.06
CA ASP A 52 -12.49 4.72 3.66
C ASP A 52 -11.47 4.78 2.51
N ARG A 53 -11.70 5.66 1.53
CA ARG A 53 -10.73 5.94 0.45
C ARG A 53 -9.38 6.40 0.95
N LEU A 54 -9.34 7.07 2.10
CA LEU A 54 -8.09 7.48 2.73
C LEU A 54 -7.39 6.27 3.37
N LEU A 55 -8.16 5.43 4.06
CA LEU A 55 -7.71 4.22 4.76
C LEU A 55 -7.19 3.14 3.80
N VAL A 56 -7.99 2.78 2.80
CA VAL A 56 -7.63 1.79 1.77
C VAL A 56 -6.45 2.28 0.94
N GLY A 57 -6.44 3.56 0.56
CA GLY A 57 -5.32 4.15 -0.17
C GLY A 57 -4.02 4.13 0.62
N LEU A 58 -4.08 4.26 1.95
CA LEU A 58 -2.93 4.10 2.84
C LEU A 58 -2.42 2.65 2.84
N GLY A 59 -3.33 1.68 2.98
CA GLY A 59 -2.98 0.26 2.95
C GLY A 59 -2.31 -0.16 1.63
N VAL A 60 -2.91 0.19 0.49
CA VAL A 60 -2.37 -0.14 -0.85
C VAL A 60 -1.05 0.58 -1.11
N GLY A 61 -0.97 1.87 -0.78
CA GLY A 61 0.25 2.67 -1.01
C GLY A 61 1.45 2.12 -0.26
N ILE A 62 1.28 1.71 0.99
CA ILE A 62 2.34 1.09 1.78
C ILE A 62 2.66 -0.30 1.22
N ALA A 63 1.64 -1.14 0.98
CA ALA A 63 1.84 -2.49 0.47
C ALA A 63 2.66 -2.54 -0.81
N SER A 64 2.38 -1.66 -1.78
CA SER A 64 3.10 -1.61 -3.06
C SER A 64 4.57 -1.21 -2.88
N VAL A 65 4.87 -0.19 -2.07
CA VAL A 65 6.25 0.24 -1.81
C VAL A 65 7.02 -0.82 -1.03
N THR A 66 6.40 -1.43 -0.01
CA THR A 66 7.03 -2.51 0.76
C THR A 66 7.27 -3.74 -0.11
N ALA A 67 6.35 -4.09 -1.02
CA ALA A 67 6.53 -5.22 -1.94
C ALA A 67 7.74 -5.02 -2.87
N LEU A 68 7.90 -3.82 -3.45
CA LEU A 68 9.06 -3.50 -4.29
C LEU A 68 10.38 -3.59 -3.52
N MET A 69 10.41 -3.06 -2.30
CA MET A 69 11.59 -3.14 -1.42
C MET A 69 11.92 -4.58 -1.02
N TYR A 70 10.90 -5.35 -0.63
CA TYR A 70 11.06 -6.76 -0.25
C TYR A 70 11.56 -7.61 -1.41
N ILE A 71 10.99 -7.42 -2.61
CA ILE A 71 11.47 -8.09 -3.83
C ILE A 71 12.92 -7.70 -4.09
N ALA A 72 13.27 -6.42 -3.96
CA ALA A 72 14.63 -5.95 -4.19
C ALA A 72 15.64 -6.51 -3.18
N GLU A 73 15.23 -6.86 -1.97
CA GLU A 73 16.13 -7.43 -0.95
C GLU A 73 16.21 -8.95 -0.98
N ALA A 74 15.11 -9.62 -1.29
CA ALA A 74 15.05 -11.08 -1.39
C ALA A 74 15.65 -11.60 -2.71
N ALA A 75 15.70 -10.76 -3.76
CA ALA A 75 16.14 -11.17 -5.08
C ALA A 75 17.68 -11.17 -5.24
N PRO A 76 18.25 -12.20 -5.91
CA PRO A 76 19.63 -12.21 -6.38
C PRO A 76 19.93 -10.98 -7.25
N SER A 77 21.14 -10.43 -7.15
CA SER A 77 21.57 -9.21 -7.84
C SER A 77 21.36 -9.21 -9.36
N GLU A 78 21.39 -10.39 -10.00
CA GLU A 78 21.19 -10.55 -11.45
C GLU A 78 19.74 -10.40 -11.92
N ILE A 79 18.74 -10.70 -11.07
CA ILE A 79 17.32 -10.69 -11.46
C ILE A 79 16.48 -9.61 -10.78
N ARG A 80 17.09 -8.77 -9.92
CA ARG A 80 16.40 -7.66 -9.21
C ARG A 80 15.62 -6.75 -10.17
N GLY A 81 16.24 -6.35 -11.27
CA GLY A 81 15.59 -5.47 -12.26
C GLY A 81 14.39 -6.14 -12.95
N GLY A 82 14.50 -7.42 -13.28
CA GLY A 82 13.43 -8.20 -13.89
C GLY A 82 12.22 -8.34 -12.96
N LEU A 83 12.44 -8.72 -11.70
CA LEU A 83 11.37 -8.91 -10.72
C LEU A 83 10.66 -7.60 -10.36
N VAL A 84 11.39 -6.48 -10.27
CA VAL A 84 10.79 -5.15 -10.07
C VAL A 84 9.96 -4.74 -11.29
N SER A 85 10.46 -4.97 -12.50
CA SER A 85 9.73 -4.69 -13.74
C SER A 85 8.45 -5.53 -13.85
N THR A 86 8.50 -6.83 -13.52
CA THR A 86 7.31 -7.69 -13.49
C THR A 86 6.27 -7.19 -12.48
N ASN A 87 6.69 -6.71 -11.32
CA ASN A 87 5.78 -6.15 -10.33
C ASN A 87 5.09 -4.87 -10.86
N VAL A 88 5.86 -3.94 -11.44
CA VAL A 88 5.32 -2.73 -12.07
C VAL A 88 4.40 -3.06 -13.25
N LEU A 89 4.73 -4.09 -14.02
CA LEU A 89 3.95 -4.56 -15.16
C LEU A 89 2.63 -5.21 -14.70
N MET A 90 2.60 -5.94 -13.59
CA MET A 90 1.35 -6.43 -13.00
C MET A 90 0.49 -5.30 -12.41
N ILE A 91 1.10 -4.25 -11.85
CA ILE A 91 0.36 -3.08 -11.35
C ILE A 91 -0.24 -2.27 -12.50
N THR A 92 0.52 -2.07 -13.58
CA THR A 92 0.15 -1.20 -14.71
C THR A 92 -0.67 -1.93 -15.77
N GLY A 93 -0.34 -3.19 -16.04
CA GLY A 93 -0.93 -4.03 -17.08
C GLY A 93 -1.86 -5.12 -16.56
N GLY A 94 -2.31 -5.00 -15.29
CA GLY A 94 -3.23 -5.94 -14.65
C GLY A 94 -4.43 -6.34 -15.49
#